data_AF-A0A974SM70-F1
#
_entry.id   AF-A0A974SM70-F1
#
_cell.length_a   1.000
_cell.length_b   1.000
_cell.length_c   1.000
_cell.angle_alpha   90.00
_cell.angle_beta   90.00
_cell.angle_gamma   90.00
#
_symmetry.space_group_name_H-M   'P 1'
#
loop_
_entity.id
_entity.type
_entity.pdbx_description
1 polymer ?
#
loop_
_entity_poly.entity_id
_entity_poly.type
_entity_poly.pdbx_seq_one_letter_code
_entity_poly.pdbx_strand_id
1 'polypeptide(L)'
;MLAAIAAFAGTLPGSTSCEAPFQTPGHGFALDEELARGQPEAFVSDPVWLILRADGAMHLGLRPEWAQRILTLGWGTVHPFARYMAGAVPPQSLIVFAPRDEEELIAARSIIEAAYGYAVGRIGDVILPDTRW
;
A
#
# COMPACT_ATOMS: atom_id res chain seq x y z
N MET A 1 -15.99 1.72 8.32
CA MET A 1 -15.01 1.94 7.24
C MET A 1 -13.78 1.04 7.37
N LEU A 2 -13.02 1.11 8.46
CA LEU A 2 -11.82 0.30 8.70
C LEU A 2 -12.02 -1.20 8.46
N ALA A 3 -13.09 -1.80 9.01
CA ALA A 3 -13.39 -3.22 8.78
C ALA A 3 -13.63 -3.57 7.30
N ALA A 4 -14.22 -2.65 6.53
CA ALA A 4 -14.46 -2.87 5.10
C ALA A 4 -13.17 -2.80 4.28
N ILE A 5 -12.22 -1.94 4.67
CA ILE A 5 -10.88 -1.87 4.08
C ILE A 5 -10.09 -3.15 4.42
N ALA A 6 -10.09 -3.55 5.68
CA ALA A 6 -9.39 -4.76 6.13
C ALA A 6 -9.94 -6.02 5.44
N ALA A 7 -11.26 -6.16 5.37
CA ALA A 7 -11.91 -7.25 4.66
C ALA A 7 -11.52 -7.26 3.18
N PHE A 8 -11.53 -6.10 2.51
CA PHE A 8 -11.13 -6.01 1.12
C PHE A 8 -9.67 -6.41 0.90
N ALA A 9 -8.74 -5.86 1.68
CA ALA A 9 -7.32 -6.18 1.56
C ALA A 9 -7.02 -7.67 1.82
N GLY A 10 -7.79 -8.32 2.70
CA GLY A 10 -7.68 -9.77 2.95
C GLY A 10 -8.34 -10.66 1.89
N THR A 11 -9.13 -10.11 0.96
CA THR A 11 -9.67 -10.87 -0.18
C THR A 11 -8.71 -10.95 -1.37
N LEU A 12 -7.65 -10.13 -1.36
CA LEU A 12 -6.66 -10.13 -2.44
C LEU A 12 -5.81 -11.41 -2.38
N PRO A 13 -5.54 -12.06 -3.53
CA PRO A 13 -4.80 -13.32 -3.55
C PRO A 13 -3.46 -13.26 -2.82
N GLY A 14 -3.22 -14.22 -1.93
CA GLY A 14 -2.00 -14.31 -1.10
C GLY A 14 -1.75 -13.13 -0.17
N SER A 15 -2.76 -12.28 0.09
CA SER A 15 -2.67 -11.21 1.08
C SER A 15 -3.21 -11.70 2.42
N THR A 16 -2.34 -11.77 3.43
CA THR A 16 -2.68 -12.26 4.77
C THR A 16 -2.49 -11.17 5.82
N SER A 17 -3.46 -11.02 6.71
CA SER A 17 -3.36 -10.08 7.84
C SER A 17 -2.27 -10.52 8.81
N CYS A 18 -1.46 -9.57 9.26
CA CYS A 18 -0.40 -9.77 10.25
C CYS A 18 -0.31 -8.60 11.24
N GLU A 19 0.54 -8.73 12.25
CA GLU A 19 0.95 -7.61 13.09
C GLU A 19 1.59 -6.52 12.23
N ALA A 20 1.27 -5.26 12.49
CA ALA A 20 1.88 -4.14 11.78
C ALA A 20 3.35 -3.97 12.22
N PRO A 21 4.29 -3.76 11.29
CA PRO A 21 5.69 -3.53 11.63
C PRO A 21 5.89 -2.20 12.35
N PHE A 22 7.08 -2.02 12.91
CA PHE A 22 7.52 -0.79 13.58
C PHE A 22 6.66 -0.36 14.78
N GLN A 23 5.99 -1.32 15.42
CA GLN A 23 5.06 -1.07 16.54
C GLN A 23 3.94 -0.07 16.16
N THR A 24 3.57 -0.04 14.88
CA THR A 24 2.53 0.85 14.37
C THR A 24 1.16 0.37 14.86
N PRO A 25 0.33 1.21 15.50
CA PRO A 25 -1.03 0.82 15.86
C PRO A 25 -1.89 0.53 14.62
N GLY A 26 -2.39 -0.70 14.49
CA GLY A 26 -3.16 -1.14 13.33
C GLY A 26 -2.84 -2.59 12.96
N HIS A 27 -3.06 -2.94 11.69
CA HIS A 27 -2.75 -4.26 11.15
C HIS A 27 -1.96 -4.13 9.85
N GLY A 28 -1.02 -5.04 9.65
CA GLY A 28 -0.31 -5.20 8.38
C GLY A 28 -1.02 -6.21 7.48
N PHE A 29 -0.74 -6.13 6.18
CA PHE A 29 -1.06 -7.17 5.21
C PHE A 29 0.24 -7.58 4.52
N ALA A 30 0.59 -8.85 4.69
CA ALA A 30 1.76 -9.49 4.09
C ALA A 30 1.34 -10.22 2.82
N LEU A 31 2.20 -10.19 1.80
CA LEU A 31 2.00 -10.93 0.56
C LEU A 31 2.77 -12.26 0.61
N ASP A 32 2.19 -13.34 0.10
CA ASP A 32 2.87 -14.62 -0.03
C ASP A 32 4.15 -14.50 -0.89
N GLU A 33 5.20 -15.23 -0.51
CA GLU A 33 6.53 -15.15 -1.14
C GLU A 33 6.50 -15.38 -2.66
N GLU A 34 5.61 -16.27 -3.12
CA GLU A 34 5.44 -16.58 -4.54
C GLU A 34 4.87 -15.41 -5.35
N LEU A 35 4.05 -14.57 -4.70
CA LEU A 35 3.40 -13.43 -5.32
C LEU A 35 4.16 -12.12 -5.10
N ALA A 36 5.01 -12.02 -4.07
CA ALA A 36 5.82 -10.85 -3.74
C ALA A 36 6.98 -10.61 -4.73
N ARG A 37 6.64 -10.34 -6.00
CA ARG A 37 7.60 -10.12 -7.10
C ARG A 37 7.76 -8.64 -7.47
N GLY A 38 7.09 -7.73 -6.76
CA GLY A 38 7.24 -6.29 -6.92
C GLY A 38 8.63 -5.77 -6.56
N GLN A 39 8.82 -4.47 -6.78
CA GLN A 39 10.01 -3.76 -6.32
C GLN A 39 10.09 -3.71 -4.79
N PRO A 40 11.28 -3.59 -4.18
CA PRO A 40 11.40 -3.35 -2.75
C PRO A 40 10.56 -2.17 -2.24
N GLU A 41 10.45 -1.09 -3.02
CA GLU A 41 9.71 0.12 -2.68
C GLU A 41 8.17 -0.06 -2.70
N ALA A 42 7.69 -1.20 -3.17
CA ALA A 42 6.27 -1.56 -3.07
C ALA A 42 5.89 -2.03 -1.66
N PHE A 43 6.88 -2.39 -0.84
CA PHE A 43 6.67 -2.92 0.50
C PHE A 43 7.00 -1.87 1.55
N VAL A 44 6.16 -1.78 2.58
CA VAL A 44 6.44 -0.97 3.77
C VAL A 44 7.53 -1.62 4.61
N SER A 45 7.47 -2.95 4.73
CA SER A 45 8.50 -3.79 5.33
C SER A 45 8.29 -5.20 4.81
N ASP A 46 9.07 -5.63 3.83
CA ASP A 46 8.92 -6.93 3.16
C ASP A 46 8.65 -8.09 4.16
N PRO A 47 7.58 -8.89 3.97
CA PRO A 47 6.62 -8.91 2.85
C PRO A 47 5.36 -8.04 3.06
N VAL A 48 5.34 -7.16 4.07
CA VAL A 48 4.20 -6.27 4.37
C VAL A 48 4.11 -5.15 3.34
N TRP A 49 3.03 -5.15 2.56
CA TRP A 49 2.78 -4.21 1.47
C TRP A 49 1.78 -3.10 1.83
N LEU A 50 0.93 -3.35 2.83
CA LEU A 50 -0.06 -2.40 3.35
C LEU A 50 -0.06 -2.43 4.88
N ILE A 51 -0.09 -1.26 5.51
CA ILE A 51 -0.48 -1.10 6.92
C ILE A 51 -1.77 -0.30 6.97
N LEU A 52 -2.81 -0.89 7.56
CA LEU A 52 -4.04 -0.22 7.91
C LEU A 52 -3.95 0.25 9.37
N ARG A 53 -3.82 1.56 9.56
CA ARG A 53 -3.72 2.17 10.88
C ARG A 53 -5.05 2.16 11.61
N ALA A 54 -5.00 2.25 12.93
CA ALA A 54 -6.20 2.28 13.78
C ALA A 54 -7.14 3.47 13.49
N ASP A 55 -6.61 4.58 12.96
CA ASP A 55 -7.37 5.75 12.51
C ASP A 55 -7.99 5.60 11.10
N GLY A 56 -7.77 4.45 10.44
CA GLY A 56 -8.26 4.14 9.10
C GLY A 56 -7.37 4.65 7.97
N ALA A 57 -6.28 5.37 8.27
CA ALA A 57 -5.30 5.75 7.25
C ALA A 57 -4.49 4.54 6.79
N MET A 58 -4.03 4.57 5.55
CA MET A 58 -3.31 3.46 4.93
C MET A 58 -1.89 3.87 4.61
N HIS A 59 -0.92 3.06 5.02
CA HIS A 59 0.48 3.21 4.62
C HIS A 59 0.81 2.13 3.60
N LEU A 60 1.17 2.55 2.39
CA LEU A 60 1.42 1.66 1.25
C LEU A 60 2.42 2.29 0.28
N GLY A 61 2.98 1.47 -0.61
CA GLY A 61 3.83 1.90 -1.71
C GLY A 61 3.04 2.04 -3.02
N LEU A 62 3.35 3.07 -3.82
CA LEU A 62 2.87 3.18 -5.21
C LEU A 62 4.01 3.52 -6.16
N ARG A 63 3.89 3.10 -7.43
CA ARG A 63 4.76 3.60 -8.49
C ARG A 63 4.74 5.13 -8.53
N PRO A 64 5.87 5.80 -8.85
CA PRO A 64 5.97 7.26 -8.84
C PRO A 64 4.85 7.98 -9.60
N GLU A 65 4.49 7.51 -10.79
CA GLU A 65 3.45 8.16 -11.60
C GLU A 65 2.05 8.03 -10.98
N TRP A 66 1.78 6.91 -10.30
CA TRP A 66 0.50 6.69 -9.62
C TRP A 66 0.45 7.50 -8.33
N ALA A 67 1.53 7.49 -7.56
CA ALA A 67 1.70 8.29 -6.36
C ALA A 67 1.46 9.78 -6.65
N GLN A 68 2.04 10.31 -7.72
CA GLN A 68 1.85 11.70 -8.13
C GLN A 68 0.37 12.05 -8.34
N ARG A 69 -0.41 11.15 -8.96
CA ARG A 69 -1.85 11.36 -9.15
C ARG A 69 -2.60 11.40 -7.83
N ILE A 70 -2.33 10.46 -6.91
CA ILE A 70 -2.97 10.39 -5.59
C ILE A 70 -2.66 11.65 -4.77
N LEU A 71 -1.40 12.09 -4.78
CA LEU A 71 -0.96 13.31 -4.11
C LEU A 71 -1.62 14.57 -4.69
N THR A 72 -1.67 14.68 -6.02
CA THR A 72 -2.27 15.83 -6.72
C THR A 72 -3.76 15.97 -6.41
N LEU A 73 -4.46 14.85 -6.28
CA LEU A 73 -5.89 14.80 -5.95
C LEU A 73 -6.16 14.93 -4.44
N GLY A 74 -5.14 15.06 -3.60
CA GLY A 74 -5.29 15.29 -2.16
C GLY A 74 -5.66 14.05 -1.35
N TRP A 75 -5.50 12.84 -1.89
CA TRP A 75 -5.85 11.58 -1.21
C TRP A 75 -4.83 11.11 -0.17
N GLY A 76 -3.66 11.74 -0.13
CA GLY A 76 -2.62 11.36 0.82
C GLY A 76 -1.41 12.29 0.77
N THR A 77 -0.40 11.89 1.52
CA THR A 77 0.91 12.56 1.57
C THR A 77 2.02 11.54 1.39
N VAL A 78 3.20 12.02 0.98
CA VAL A 78 4.42 11.20 1.10
C VAL A 78 4.67 10.95 2.58
N HIS A 79 5.10 9.73 2.92
CA HIS A 79 5.42 9.36 4.28
C HIS A 79 6.39 10.40 4.88
N PRO A 80 6.10 11.01 6.05
CA PRO A 80 6.87 12.14 6.56
C PRO A 80 8.37 11.87 6.63
N PHE A 81 8.75 10.65 7.03
CA PHE A 81 10.17 10.27 7.13
C PHE A 81 10.88 10.06 5.79
N ALA A 82 10.18 9.91 4.66
CA ALA A 82 10.84 9.88 3.36
C ALA A 82 11.56 11.21 3.05
N ARG A 83 11.13 12.32 3.67
CA ARG A 83 11.79 13.62 3.58
C ARG A 83 12.98 13.77 4.55
N TYR A 84 12.92 13.13 5.71
CA TYR A 84 13.88 13.37 6.81
C TYR A 84 14.94 12.28 6.94
N MET A 85 14.66 11.06 6.49
CA MET A 85 15.58 9.94 6.55
C MET A 85 16.01 9.56 5.13
N ALA A 86 16.96 10.32 4.59
CA ALA A 86 17.49 10.11 3.24
C ALA A 86 17.93 8.64 3.05
N GLY A 87 17.26 7.95 2.13
CA GLY A 87 17.56 6.56 1.76
C GLY A 87 16.96 5.47 2.66
N ALA A 88 16.37 5.81 3.81
CA ALA A 88 15.79 4.81 4.71
C ALA A 88 14.30 4.52 4.42
N VAL A 89 13.57 5.52 3.90
CA VAL A 89 12.16 5.37 3.48
C VAL A 89 12.05 5.78 2.02
N PRO A 90 11.54 4.89 1.14
CA PRO A 90 11.38 5.22 -0.27
C PRO A 90 10.44 6.40 -0.50
N PRO A 91 10.69 7.27 -1.50
CA PRO A 91 9.75 8.33 -1.91
C PRO A 91 8.35 7.81 -2.31
N GLN A 92 8.26 6.53 -2.69
CA GLN A 92 7.04 5.81 -3.06
C GLN A 92 6.15 5.46 -1.86
N SER A 93 6.68 5.61 -0.65
CA SER A 93 5.99 5.35 0.62
C SER A 93 4.99 6.47 0.90
N LEU A 94 3.69 6.15 0.90
CA LEU A 94 2.61 7.12 1.06
C LEU A 94 1.79 6.84 2.32
N ILE A 95 1.23 7.91 2.90
CA ILE A 95 0.11 7.84 3.83
C ILE A 95 -1.15 8.32 3.10
N VAL A 96 -2.08 7.41 2.83
CA VAL A 96 -3.38 7.68 2.23
C VAL A 96 -4.40 7.90 3.35
N PHE A 97 -5.22 8.94 3.23
CA PHE A 97 -6.16 9.32 4.27
C PHE A 97 -7.31 8.33 4.41
N ALA A 98 -7.85 8.24 5.62
CA ALA A 98 -9.00 7.38 5.91
C ALA A 98 -10.23 7.85 5.12
N PRO A 99 -10.92 6.95 4.39
CA PRO A 99 -12.14 7.34 3.69
C PRO A 99 -13.26 7.69 4.69
N ARG A 100 -14.01 8.73 4.35
CA ARG A 100 -15.04 9.33 5.21
C ARG A 100 -16.44 8.80 4.92
N ASP A 101 -16.66 8.34 3.70
CA ASP A 101 -17.95 7.84 3.20
C ASP A 101 -17.75 6.71 2.17
N GLU A 102 -18.86 6.19 1.64
CA GLU A 102 -18.86 5.06 0.69
C GLU A 102 -18.21 5.41 -0.66
N GLU A 103 -18.29 6.67 -1.10
CA GLU A 103 -17.63 7.10 -2.34
C GLU A 103 -16.12 7.08 -2.16
N GLU A 104 -15.63 7.59 -1.04
CA GLU A 104 -14.22 7.55 -0.71
C GLU A 104 -13.72 6.13 -0.47
N LEU A 105 -14.57 5.23 0.03
CA LEU A 105 -14.22 3.81 0.16
C LEU A 105 -13.92 3.17 -1.20
N ILE A 106 -14.66 3.54 -2.25
CA ILE A 106 -14.39 3.05 -3.61
C ILE A 106 -13.01 3.53 -4.07
N ALA A 107 -12.71 4.82 -3.88
CA ALA A 107 -11.40 5.37 -4.21
C ALA A 107 -10.26 4.70 -3.41
N ALA A 108 -10.46 4.49 -2.11
CA ALA A 108 -9.51 3.78 -1.25
C ALA A 108 -9.24 2.35 -1.74
N ARG A 109 -10.28 1.61 -2.15
CA ARG A 109 -10.13 0.26 -2.72
C ARG A 109 -9.30 0.28 -4.01
N SER A 110 -9.54 1.23 -4.92
CA SER A 110 -8.74 1.35 -6.13
C SER A 110 -7.26 1.68 -5.83
N ILE A 111 -6.99 2.48 -4.80
CA ILE A 111 -5.62 2.76 -4.35
C ILE A 111 -4.97 1.49 -3.78
N ILE A 112 -5.71 0.71 -2.97
CA ILE A 112 -5.24 -0.57 -2.43
C ILE A 112 -4.93 -1.56 -3.56
N GLU A 113 -5.79 -1.67 -4.57
CA GLU A 113 -5.55 -2.54 -5.73
C GLU A 113 -4.30 -2.14 -6.51
N ALA A 114 -4.07 -0.83 -6.69
CA ALA A 114 -2.86 -0.34 -7.34
C ALA A 114 -1.59 -0.65 -6.53
N ALA A 115 -1.64 -0.48 -5.20
CA ALA A 115 -0.53 -0.82 -4.31
C ALA A 115 -0.26 -2.33 -4.29
N TYR A 116 -1.31 -3.14 -4.22
CA TYR A 116 -1.22 -4.59 -4.33
C TYR A 116 -0.60 -5.01 -5.66
N GLY A 117 -1.07 -4.47 -6.80
CA GLY A 117 -0.48 -4.76 -8.10
C GLY A 117 1.00 -4.37 -8.20
N TYR A 118 1.40 -3.28 -7.53
CA TYR A 118 2.81 -2.90 -7.45
C TYR A 118 3.64 -3.89 -6.63
N ALA A 119 3.13 -4.34 -5.48
CA ALA A 119 3.77 -5.32 -4.60
C ALA A 119 3.82 -6.72 -5.22
N VAL A 120 2.79 -7.10 -5.96
CA VAL A 120 2.80 -8.32 -6.77
C VAL A 120 3.77 -8.17 -7.92
N GLY A 121 3.93 -6.98 -8.49
CA GLY A 121 4.75 -6.73 -9.67
C GLY A 121 4.02 -6.89 -11.01
N ARG A 122 2.68 -6.95 -10.98
CA ARG A 122 1.83 -7.01 -12.19
C ARG A 122 0.45 -6.41 -11.94
N ILE A 123 -0.19 -5.91 -12.98
CA ILE A 123 -1.62 -5.55 -12.97
C ILE A 123 -2.33 -6.48 -13.95
N GLY A 124 -3.19 -7.35 -13.43
CA GLY A 124 -3.76 -8.44 -14.24
C GLY A 124 -2.64 -9.27 -14.86
N ASP A 125 -2.67 -9.45 -16.17
CA ASP A 125 -1.65 -10.20 -16.92
C ASP A 125 -0.44 -9.33 -17.34
N VAL A 126 -0.45 -8.04 -17.02
CA VAL A 126 0.61 -7.09 -17.41
C VAL A 126 1.67 -7.03 -16.32
N ILE A 127 2.85 -7.60 -16.60
CA ILE A 127 4.03 -7.50 -15.75
C ILE A 127 4.54 -6.05 -15.75
N LEU A 128 4.80 -5.50 -14.55
CA LEU A 128 5.37 -4.17 -14.40
C LEU A 128 6.89 -4.22 -14.65
N PRO A 129 7.48 -3.15 -15.21
CA PRO A 129 8.92 -3.11 -15.47
C PRO A 129 9.74 -3.27 -14.19
N ASP A 130 10.95 -3.83 -14.37
CA ASP A 130 11.99 -3.98 -13.34
C ASP A 130 11.60 -4.92 -12.17
N THR A 131 10.48 -5.64 -12.26
CA THR A 131 10.01 -6.57 -11.23
C THR A 131 10.76 -7.92 -11.26
N ARG A 132 10.55 -8.75 -10.23
CA ARG A 132 11.16 -10.09 -10.07
C ARG A 132 10.40 -11.20 -10.81
N TRP A 133 9.50 -10.85 -11.73
CA TRP A 133 8.79 -11.80 -12.59
C TRP A 133 9.67 -12.29 -13.76
#